data_AF-A0A9D7SIB2-F1
#
_entry.id   AF-A0A9D7SIB2-F1
#
_cell.length_a   1.000
_cell.length_b   1.000
_cell.length_c   1.000
_cell.angle_alpha   90.00
_cell.angle_beta   90.00
_cell.angle_gamma   90.00
#
_symmetry.space_group_name_H-M   'P 1'
#
loop_
_entity.id
_entity.type
_entity.pdbx_description
1 polymer ?
#
loop_
_entity_poly.entity_id
_entity_poly.type
_entity_poly.pdbx_seq_one_letter_code
_entity_poly.pdbx_strand_id
1 'polypeptide(L)'
;MREFVDWIADRLAAGDLDALLDYRRQAPAATRAQPTEEHLLPLFVALGAGTGAARAERCHAGIDDYVIAMDAYAFTRSHEASPDPIGNSTKQGAQ
;
A
#
# COMPACT_ATOMS: atom_id res chain seq x y z
N MET A 1 -3.59 18.54 5.03
CA MET A 1 -4.16 17.49 4.15
C MET A 1 -3.07 16.84 3.33
N ARG A 2 -2.40 17.58 2.44
CA ARG A 2 -1.28 17.07 1.63
C ARG A 2 -0.23 16.26 2.43
N GLU A 3 0.33 16.85 3.50
CA GLU A 3 1.33 16.15 4.34
C GLU A 3 0.83 14.83 4.93
N PHE A 4 -0.46 14.74 5.26
CA PHE A 4 -1.06 13.51 5.80
C PHE A 4 -1.18 12.43 4.70
N VAL A 5 -1.65 12.83 3.52
CA VAL A 5 -1.82 11.94 2.37
C VAL A 5 -0.47 11.43 1.87
N ASP A 6 0.53 12.31 1.79
CA ASP A 6 1.89 11.94 1.38
C ASP A 6 2.51 10.97 2.39
N TRP A 7 2.31 11.21 3.70
CA TRP A 7 2.74 10.28 4.73
C TRP A 7 2.09 8.90 4.59
N ILE A 8 0.78 8.83 4.32
CA ILE A 8 0.08 7.55 4.08
C ILE A 8 0.68 6.83 2.87
N ALA A 9 0.89 7.53 1.76
CA ALA A 9 1.47 6.98 0.55
C ALA A 9 2.86 6.39 0.79
N ASP A 10 3.72 7.11 1.53
CA ASP A 10 5.07 6.66 1.87
C ASP A 10 5.04 5.38 2.74
N ARG A 11 4.16 5.32 3.75
CA ARG A 11 4.05 4.13 4.62
C ARG A 11 3.47 2.93 3.90
N LEU A 12 2.49 3.15 3.02
CA LEU A 12 1.95 2.11 2.14
C LEU A 12 3.02 1.55 1.20
N ALA A 13 3.85 2.40 0.60
CA ALA A 13 4.95 1.98 -0.27
C ALA A 13 6.03 1.20 0.48
N ALA A 14 6.28 1.56 1.75
CA ALA A 14 7.24 0.88 2.62
C ALA A 14 6.69 -0.42 3.24
N GLY A 15 5.38 -0.67 3.18
CA GLY A 15 4.75 -1.79 3.89
C GLY A 15 4.77 -1.64 5.42
N ASP A 16 4.86 -0.40 5.92
CA ASP A 16 4.98 -0.07 7.35
C ASP A 16 3.61 -0.14 8.03
N LEU A 17 3.10 -1.37 8.22
CA LEU A 17 1.77 -1.63 8.75
C LEU A 17 1.60 -1.10 10.17
N ASP A 18 2.64 -1.22 11.01
CA ASP A 18 2.58 -0.74 12.39
C ASP A 18 2.38 0.77 12.47
N ALA A 19 3.11 1.54 11.65
CA ALA A 19 2.89 2.98 11.57
C ALA A 19 1.50 3.31 11.01
N LEU A 20 1.05 2.61 9.96
CA LEU A 20 -0.26 2.81 9.35
C LEU A 20 -1.41 2.58 10.35
N LEU A 21 -1.33 1.54 11.18
CA LEU A 21 -2.32 1.25 12.22
C LEU A 21 -2.29 2.27 13.38
N ASP A 22 -1.16 2.96 13.59
CA ASP A 22 -0.98 4.02 14.59
C ASP A 22 -0.90 5.44 13.96
N TYR A 23 -1.49 5.62 12.78
CA TYR A 23 -1.38 6.88 12.03
C TYR A 23 -1.84 8.10 12.82
N ARG A 24 -2.80 7.95 13.74
CA ARG A 24 -3.33 9.07 14.54
C ARG A 24 -2.27 9.72 15.43
N ARG A 25 -1.29 8.94 15.88
CA ARG A 25 -0.20 9.41 16.74
C ARG A 25 1.03 9.78 15.93
N GLN A 26 1.27 9.10 14.80
CA GLN A 26 2.51 9.23 14.05
C GLN A 26 2.42 10.16 12.85
N ALA A 27 1.26 10.27 12.20
CA ALA A 27 1.12 11.02 10.98
C ALA A 27 0.91 12.52 11.25
N PRO A 28 1.57 13.41 10.49
CA PRO A 28 1.41 14.85 10.65
C PRO A 28 -0.03 15.27 10.36
N ALA A 29 -0.59 16.11 11.24
CA ALA A 29 -1.95 16.65 11.12
C ALA A 29 -3.08 15.60 10.98
N ALA A 30 -2.86 14.36 11.42
CA ALA A 30 -3.83 13.26 11.31
C ALA A 30 -5.21 13.60 11.86
N THR A 31 -5.28 14.15 13.08
CA THR A 31 -6.55 14.51 13.74
C THR A 31 -7.28 15.68 13.06
N ARG A 32 -6.55 16.52 12.32
CA ARG A 32 -7.14 17.59 11.51
C ARG A 32 -7.65 17.06 10.16
N ALA A 33 -6.93 16.11 9.56
CA ALA A 33 -7.29 15.51 8.26
C ALA A 33 -8.38 14.44 8.39
N GLN A 34 -8.43 13.75 9.52
CA GLN A 34 -9.44 12.76 9.91
C GLN A 34 -9.87 13.00 11.37
N PRO A 35 -10.92 13.81 11.60
CA PRO A 35 -11.50 14.00 12.92
C PRO A 35 -12.09 12.70 13.49
N THR A 36 -12.70 11.89 12.62
CA THR A 36 -13.17 10.52 12.87
C THR A 36 -12.44 9.55 11.93
N GLU A 37 -12.53 8.25 12.17
CA GLU A 37 -11.78 7.23 11.40
C GLU A 37 -12.51 6.74 10.15
N GLU A 38 -13.81 6.99 10.08
CA GLU A 38 -14.78 6.41 9.13
C GLU A 38 -14.30 6.44 7.67
N HIS A 39 -13.67 7.53 7.23
CA HIS A 39 -13.27 7.66 5.82
C HIS A 39 -11.97 6.93 5.48
N LEU A 40 -11.13 6.63 6.48
CA LEU A 40 -9.87 5.92 6.26
C LEU A 40 -10.02 4.40 6.45
N LEU A 41 -11.03 3.94 7.19
CA LEU A 41 -11.29 2.51 7.42
C LEU A 41 -11.35 1.66 6.12
N PRO A 42 -11.97 2.10 5.02
CA PRO A 42 -11.98 1.33 3.78
C PRO A 42 -10.58 0.98 3.24
N LEU A 43 -9.60 1.87 3.43
CA LEU A 43 -8.20 1.61 3.04
C LEU A 43 -7.62 0.41 3.80
N PHE A 44 -7.86 0.35 5.11
CA PHE A 44 -7.37 -0.73 5.96
C PHE A 44 -8.08 -2.06 5.69
N VAL A 45 -9.37 -2.01 5.35
CA VAL A 45 -10.11 -3.21 4.91
C VAL A 45 -9.50 -3.76 3.62
N ALA A 46 -9.23 -2.91 2.64
CA ALA A 46 -8.60 -3.32 1.38
C ALA A 46 -7.17 -3.85 1.60
N LEU A 47 -6.37 -3.18 2.44
CA LEU A 47 -5.03 -3.62 2.81
C LEU A 47 -5.04 -4.99 3.49
N GLY A 48 -5.95 -5.20 4.45
CA GLY A 48 -6.10 -6.48 5.17
C GLY A 48 -6.63 -7.62 4.30
N ALA A 49 -7.42 -7.32 3.26
CA ALA A 49 -7.86 -8.31 2.27
C ALA A 49 -6.71 -8.76 1.35
N GLY A 50 -5.68 -7.94 1.19
CA GLY A 50 -4.43 -8.30 0.54
C GLY A 50 -3.66 -9.32 1.37
N THR A 51 -3.87 -10.61 1.13
CA THR A 51 -3.15 -11.67 1.85
C THR A 51 -1.62 -11.61 1.62
N GLY A 52 -0.81 -11.64 2.69
CA GLY A 52 0.65 -11.77 2.62
C GLY A 52 1.39 -10.45 2.40
N ALA A 53 2.49 -10.46 1.64
CA ALA A 53 3.28 -9.28 1.27
C ALA A 53 2.58 -8.47 0.16
N ALA A 54 1.34 -8.06 0.38
CA ALA A 54 0.60 -7.26 -0.61
C ALA A 54 1.31 -5.93 -0.85
N ARG A 55 1.60 -5.62 -2.11
CA ARG A 55 2.21 -4.35 -2.51
C ARG A 55 1.11 -3.34 -2.80
N ALA A 56 1.16 -2.20 -2.14
CA ALA A 56 0.31 -1.06 -2.45
C ALA A 56 0.90 -0.27 -3.62
N GLU A 57 0.09 -0.02 -4.64
CA GLU A 57 0.40 0.88 -5.75
C GLU A 57 -0.59 2.05 -5.72
N ARG A 58 -0.08 3.28 -5.73
CA ARG A 58 -0.91 4.49 -5.82
C ARG A 58 -1.22 4.77 -7.28
N CYS A 59 -2.38 4.30 -7.74
CA CYS A 59 -2.85 4.43 -9.12
C CYS A 59 -3.25 5.87 -9.48
N HIS A 60 -3.74 6.63 -8.51
CA HIS A 60 -4.14 8.03 -8.70
C HIS A 60 -3.82 8.86 -7.45
N ALA A 61 -3.52 10.14 -7.68
CA ALA A 61 -3.22 11.14 -6.68
C ALA A 61 -3.89 12.46 -7.07
N GLY A 62 -4.77 12.97 -6.21
CA GLY A 62 -5.52 14.20 -6.49
C GLY A 62 -5.98 14.86 -5.20
N ILE A 63 -6.07 16.20 -5.20
CA ILE A 63 -6.71 16.94 -4.11
C ILE A 63 -7.71 17.91 -4.73
N ASP A 64 -8.98 17.75 -4.35
CA ASP A 64 -10.08 18.63 -4.74
C ASP A 64 -10.40 19.61 -3.60
N ASP A 65 -10.67 20.87 -3.97
CA ASP A 65 -11.00 21.98 -3.07
C ASP A 65 -10.02 22.16 -1.90
N TYR A 66 -8.77 21.70 -2.04
CA TYR A 66 -7.72 21.70 -1.01
C TYR A 66 -8.01 20.85 0.24
N VAL A 67 -9.19 20.20 0.30
CA VAL A 67 -9.67 19.52 1.50
C VAL A 67 -9.96 18.03 1.29
N ILE A 68 -10.19 17.57 0.06
CA ILE A 68 -10.52 16.17 -0.21
C ILE A 68 -9.38 15.53 -0.99
N ALA A 69 -8.81 14.46 -0.45
CA ALA A 69 -7.83 13.64 -1.17
C ALA A 69 -8.58 12.55 -1.96
N MET A 70 -8.25 12.42 -3.24
CA MET A 70 -8.90 11.51 -4.18
C MET A 70 -8.03 10.31 -4.54
N ASP A 71 -7.07 9.98 -3.67
CA ASP A 71 -6.12 8.90 -3.91
C ASP A 71 -6.81 7.55 -4.18
N ALA A 72 -6.30 6.82 -5.18
CA ALA A 72 -6.71 5.46 -5.45
C ALA A 72 -5.52 4.50 -5.32
N TYR A 73 -5.72 3.40 -4.59
CA TYR A 73 -4.70 2.39 -4.34
C TYR A 73 -5.13 1.02 -4.88
N ALA A 74 -4.21 0.32 -5.53
CA ALA A 74 -4.34 -1.09 -5.85
C ALA A 74 -3.45 -1.92 -4.91
N PHE A 75 -4.02 -2.97 -4.32
CA PHE A 75 -3.29 -3.94 -3.51
C PHE A 75 -3.13 -5.22 -4.30
N THR A 76 -1.91 -5.52 -4.74
CA THR A 76 -1.61 -6.73 -5.51
C THR A 76 -0.78 -7.70 -4.68
N ARG A 77 -0.97 -9.00 -4.90
CA ARG A 77 -0.07 -10.00 -4.33
C ARG A 77 1.31 -9.79 -4.93
N SER A 78 2.33 -9.62 -4.11
CA SER A 78 3.72 -9.76 -4.58
C SER A 78 3.87 -11.16 -5.17
N HIS A 79 4.01 -11.24 -6.48
CA HIS A 79 4.29 -12.49 -7.16
C HIS A 79 5.68 -12.93 -6.73
N GLU A 80 5.78 -13.83 -5.75
CA GLU A 80 6.98 -14.66 -5.62
C GLU A 80 7.12 -15.36 -6.97
N ALA A 81 8.26 -15.17 -7.63
CA ALA A 81 8.52 -15.73 -8.95
C ALA A 81 8.19 -17.23 -8.90
N SER A 82 7.10 -17.63 -9.56
CA SER A 82 6.74 -19.03 -9.73
C SER A 82 7.97 -19.74 -10.29
N PRO A 83 8.50 -20.79 -9.64
CA PRO A 83 9.59 -21.56 -10.23
C PRO A 83 9.08 -22.10 -11.55
N ASP A 84 9.83 -21.83 -12.64
CA ASP A 84 9.46 -22.22 -13.99
C ASP A 84 8.92 -23.66 -14.00
N PRO A 85 7.67 -23.90 -14.43
CA PRO A 85 7.06 -25.23 -14.38
C PRO A 85 7.72 -26.21 -15.36
N ILE A 86 8.59 -25.72 -16.24
CA ILE A 86 9.33 -26.52 -17.19
C ILE A 86 10.77 -26.57 -16.70
N GLY A 87 11.06 -27.59 -15.91
CA GLY A 87 12.43 -28.02 -15.64
C GLY A 87 13.11 -28.44 -16.93
N ASN A 88 13.60 -27.49 -17.72
CA ASN A 88 14.63 -27.77 -18.70
C ASN A 88 15.96 -27.80 -17.96
N SER A 89 16.18 -28.91 -17.26
CA SER A 89 17.52 -29.44 -17.03
C SER A 89 18.20 -29.56 -18.39
N THR A 90 18.82 -28.47 -18.83
CA THR A 90 19.84 -28.54 -19.87
C THR A 90 20.93 -29.35 -19.24
N LYS A 91 20.94 -30.66 -19.53
CA LYS A 91 22.10 -31.49 -19.32
C LYS A 91 23.22 -30.79 -20.08
N GLN A 92 24.10 -30.13 -19.34
CA GLN A 92 25.41 -29.78 -19.84
C GLN A 92 26.09 -31.13 -20.05
N GLY A 93 26.04 -31.55 -21.32
CA GLY A 93 26.66 -32.78 -21.78
C GLY A 93 28.14 -32.73 -21.47
N ALA A 94 28.64 -33.88 -21.05
CA ALA A 94 30.05 -34.19 -21.10
C ALA A 94 30.60 -33.85 -22.49
N GLN A 95 31.58 -32.95 -22.52
CA GLN A 95 32.84 -33.10 -23.26
C GLN A 95 33.94 -32.40 -22.44
#